data_AF-A0ABD2I017-F1
#
_entry.id   AF-A0ABD2I017-F1
#
_cell.length_a   1.000
_cell.length_b   1.000
_cell.length_c   1.000
_cell.angle_alpha   90.00
_cell.angle_beta   90.00
_cell.angle_gamma   90.00
#
_symmetry.space_group_name_H-M   'P 1'
#
loop_
_entity.id
_entity.type
_entity.pdbx_description
1 polymer ?
#
loop_
_entity_poly.entity_id
_entity_poly.type
_entity_poly.pdbx_seq_one_letter_code
_entity_poly.pdbx_strand_id
1 'polypeptide(L)'
;MYSIWKHLRENSCYKLLFYKGITDFGILWILGFFSGWLNLHGAVFCSHPKLIYFIGVAVSSLWIAESTADLVLAFNRCLEIGSPSLSHLLFSGRRVSIWLFGCSLYALYWALFLKPAVYSSLYFGWFFYPFSGYRSDNRHEFENRLQIVQDIAVAFFCPFIYLILAIKLFVDIRKNGAVVSELSAMQTKTFVQVFLISLTNILTGTLYVFMQWYEVDQWAITLAEFSWFHAHGLPPVIYLALNKTIRHDCRLLYLKVFKRNRTSSSGGVTVVQPALT
;
A
#
# COMPACT_ATOMS: atom_id res chain seq x y z
N MET A 1 21.13 11.59 0.39
CA MET A 1 20.63 11.12 -0.92
C MET A 1 21.42 9.91 -1.41
N TYR A 2 22.75 9.97 -1.57
CA TYR A 2 23.53 8.82 -2.06
C TYR A 2 23.39 7.52 -1.23
N SER A 3 23.35 7.58 0.10
CA SER A 3 23.18 6.40 0.96
C SER A 3 21.76 5.78 0.90
N ILE A 4 20.70 6.59 0.94
CA ILE A 4 19.32 6.13 0.74
C ILE A 4 19.13 5.59 -0.69
N TRP A 5 19.67 6.28 -1.71
CA TRP A 5 19.68 5.79 -3.09
C TRP A 5 20.46 4.50 -3.26
N LYS A 6 21.54 4.29 -2.51
CA LYS A 6 22.32 3.05 -2.52
C LYS A 6 21.52 1.90 -1.90
N HIS A 7 20.88 2.11 -0.76
CA HIS A 7 19.94 1.13 -0.17
C HIS A 7 18.75 0.83 -1.08
N LEU A 8 18.17 1.85 -1.73
CA LEU A 8 17.13 1.69 -2.75
C LEU A 8 17.64 0.94 -3.99
N ARG A 9 18.90 1.10 -4.39
CA ARG A 9 19.46 0.48 -5.60
C ARG A 9 19.81 -1.00 -5.37
N GLU A 10 20.25 -1.34 -4.17
CA GLU A 10 20.79 -2.67 -3.83
C GLU A 10 19.73 -3.63 -3.26
N ASN A 11 18.68 -3.13 -2.61
CA ASN A 11 17.74 -3.98 -1.86
C ASN A 11 16.36 -4.04 -2.53
N SER A 12 15.93 -5.23 -2.96
CA SER A 12 14.68 -5.46 -3.71
C SER A 12 13.45 -5.00 -2.94
N CYS A 13 13.40 -5.29 -1.64
CA CYS A 13 12.30 -4.87 -0.79
C CYS A 13 12.15 -3.34 -0.73
N TYR A 14 13.25 -2.59 -0.65
CA TYR A 14 13.17 -1.12 -0.61
C TYR A 14 12.59 -0.53 -1.90
N LYS A 15 12.83 -1.15 -3.06
CA LYS A 15 12.21 -0.72 -4.33
C LYS A 15 10.70 -0.95 -4.34
N LEU A 16 10.26 -2.10 -3.81
CA LEU A 16 8.84 -2.41 -3.65
C LEU A 16 8.17 -1.44 -2.68
N LEU A 17 8.77 -1.20 -1.51
CA LEU A 17 8.27 -0.24 -0.52
C LEU A 17 8.22 1.20 -1.06
N PHE A 18 9.19 1.59 -1.89
CA PHE A 18 9.19 2.91 -2.51
C PHE A 18 8.07 3.06 -3.57
N TYR A 19 7.87 2.03 -4.40
CA TYR A 19 6.76 2.00 -5.36
C TYR A 19 5.42 2.11 -4.64
N LYS A 20 5.22 1.30 -3.58
CA LYS A 20 4.06 1.39 -2.69
C LYS A 20 3.85 2.79 -2.13
N GLY A 21 4.92 3.41 -1.62
CA GLY A 21 4.83 4.76 -1.06
C GLY A 21 4.37 5.81 -2.08
N ILE A 22 4.73 5.66 -3.36
CA ILE A 22 4.25 6.54 -4.43
C ILE A 22 2.75 6.29 -4.69
N THR A 23 2.33 5.03 -4.77
CA THR A 23 0.91 4.70 -5.01
C THR A 23 0.04 5.15 -3.84
N ASP A 24 0.45 4.89 -2.60
CA ASP A 24 -0.24 5.32 -1.37
C ASP A 24 -0.39 6.84 -1.34
N PHE A 25 0.67 7.58 -1.67
CA PHE A 25 0.62 9.05 -1.73
C PHE A 25 -0.39 9.54 -2.77
N GLY A 26 -0.42 8.92 -3.95
CA GLY A 26 -1.40 9.25 -4.99
C GLY A 26 -2.84 9.01 -4.54
N ILE A 27 -3.10 7.88 -3.88
CA ILE A 27 -4.44 7.54 -3.36
C ILE A 27 -4.84 8.51 -2.25
N LEU A 28 -3.96 8.80 -1.29
CA LEU A 28 -4.23 9.75 -0.21
C LEU A 28 -4.52 11.16 -0.73
N TRP A 29 -3.87 11.57 -1.83
CA TRP A 29 -4.18 12.85 -2.47
C TRP A 29 -5.60 12.85 -3.05
N ILE A 30 -6.05 11.74 -3.62
CA ILE A 30 -7.43 11.59 -4.11
C ILE A 30 -8.42 11.56 -2.95
N LEU A 31 -8.23 10.66 -1.98
CA LEU A 31 -9.16 10.47 -0.88
C LEU A 31 -9.22 11.66 0.06
N GLY A 32 -8.09 12.31 0.34
CA GLY A 32 -8.01 13.44 1.25
C GLY A 32 -8.36 14.77 0.59
N PHE A 33 -7.69 15.11 -0.52
CA PHE A 33 -7.82 16.43 -1.14
C PHE A 33 -8.99 16.49 -2.12
N PHE A 34 -9.04 15.59 -3.11
CA PHE A 34 -10.09 15.65 -4.14
C PHE A 34 -11.48 15.30 -3.60
N SER A 35 -11.62 14.23 -2.82
CA SER A 35 -12.92 13.91 -2.19
C SER A 35 -13.38 15.05 -1.28
N GLY A 36 -12.46 15.66 -0.52
CA GLY A 36 -12.75 16.84 0.31
C GLY A 36 -13.26 18.03 -0.50
N TRP A 37 -12.59 18.34 -1.62
CA TRP A 37 -13.04 19.39 -2.54
C TRP A 37 -14.41 19.10 -3.15
N LEU A 38 -14.65 17.86 -3.60
CA LEU A 38 -15.94 17.43 -4.15
C LEU A 38 -17.07 17.55 -3.13
N ASN A 39 -16.82 17.20 -1.87
CA ASN A 39 -17.80 17.34 -0.79
C ASN A 39 -18.19 18.79 -0.51
N LEU A 40 -17.22 19.71 -0.49
CA LEU A 40 -17.51 21.14 -0.28
C LEU A 40 -18.41 21.72 -1.37
N HIS A 41 -18.39 21.14 -2.57
CA HIS A 41 -19.24 21.55 -3.69
C HIS A 41 -20.55 20.75 -3.80
N GLY A 42 -20.79 19.77 -2.92
CA GLY A 42 -21.92 18.85 -3.05
C GLY A 42 -21.90 18.10 -4.39
N ALA A 43 -20.71 17.76 -4.89
CA ALA A 43 -20.53 17.21 -6.22
C ALA A 43 -20.94 15.73 -6.29
N VAL A 44 -21.80 15.44 -7.27
CA VAL A 44 -22.09 14.09 -7.76
C VAL A 44 -21.52 13.91 -9.16
N PHE A 45 -21.56 12.70 -9.71
CA PHE A 45 -21.03 12.42 -11.05
C PHE A 45 -21.48 13.43 -12.11
N CYS A 46 -22.78 13.76 -12.14
CA CYS A 46 -23.36 14.68 -13.12
C CYS A 46 -22.86 16.12 -12.98
N SER A 47 -22.35 16.53 -11.82
CA SER A 47 -21.82 17.88 -11.58
C SER A 47 -20.48 18.09 -12.31
N HIS A 48 -19.60 17.08 -12.26
CA HIS A 48 -18.26 17.14 -12.84
C HIS A 48 -17.86 15.81 -13.51
N PRO A 49 -18.57 15.37 -14.57
CA PRO A 49 -18.48 14.00 -15.07
C PRO A 49 -17.09 13.65 -15.59
N LYS A 50 -16.44 14.56 -16.34
CA LYS A 50 -15.08 14.32 -16.86
C LYS A 50 -14.06 14.21 -15.73
N LEU A 51 -14.13 15.11 -14.75
CA LEU A 51 -13.19 15.14 -13.63
C LEU A 51 -13.34 13.89 -12.76
N ILE A 52 -14.56 13.58 -12.34
CA ILE A 52 -14.85 12.42 -11.49
C ILE A 52 -14.50 11.12 -12.22
N TYR A 53 -14.77 11.02 -13.54
CA TYR A 53 -14.37 9.87 -14.33
C TYR A 53 -12.85 9.63 -14.30
N PHE A 54 -12.03 10.66 -14.62
CA PHE A 54 -10.58 10.47 -14.67
C PHE A 54 -9.95 10.25 -13.29
N ILE A 55 -10.47 10.91 -12.24
CA ILE A 55 -10.02 10.64 -10.86
C ILE A 55 -10.42 9.22 -10.44
N GLY A 56 -11.62 8.79 -10.82
CA GLY A 56 -12.12 7.43 -10.63
C GLY A 56 -11.24 6.37 -11.27
N VAL A 57 -10.85 6.59 -12.53
CA VAL A 57 -9.88 5.74 -13.23
C VAL A 57 -8.56 5.70 -12.46
N ALA A 58 -8.03 6.86 -12.07
CA ALA A 58 -6.77 6.95 -11.35
C ALA A 58 -6.80 6.21 -10.00
N VAL A 59 -7.86 6.40 -9.20
CA VAL A 59 -7.96 5.79 -7.86
C VAL A 59 -8.12 4.28 -7.95
N SER A 60 -8.93 3.78 -8.89
CA SER A 60 -9.07 2.34 -9.12
C SER A 60 -7.76 1.72 -9.62
N SER A 61 -7.06 2.35 -10.57
CA SER A 61 -5.77 1.85 -11.05
C SER A 61 -4.68 1.87 -9.98
N LEU A 62 -4.64 2.90 -9.13
CA LEU A 62 -3.66 2.99 -8.04
C LEU A 62 -3.92 1.93 -6.97
N TRP A 63 -5.19 1.65 -6.63
CA TRP A 63 -5.54 0.54 -5.73
C TRP A 63 -5.02 -0.80 -6.24
N ILE A 64 -5.19 -1.06 -7.54
CA ILE A 64 -4.73 -2.31 -8.16
C ILE A 64 -3.20 -2.38 -8.23
N ALA A 65 -2.54 -1.27 -8.57
CA ALA A 65 -1.09 -1.17 -8.55
C ALA A 65 -0.52 -1.51 -7.16
N GLU A 66 -1.09 -0.92 -6.12
CA GLU A 66 -0.67 -1.07 -4.73
C GLU A 66 -0.93 -2.50 -4.23
N SER A 67 -2.16 -2.99 -4.34
CA SER A 67 -2.54 -4.32 -3.86
C SER A 67 -1.80 -5.46 -4.57
N THR A 68 -1.46 -5.28 -5.85
CA THR A 68 -0.61 -6.24 -6.58
C THR A 68 0.83 -6.18 -6.10
N ALA A 69 1.37 -4.97 -5.85
CA ALA A 69 2.70 -4.82 -5.28
C ALA A 69 2.81 -5.43 -3.87
N ASP A 70 1.71 -5.48 -3.11
CA ASP A 70 1.64 -6.15 -1.80
C ASP A 70 1.82 -7.64 -1.88
N LEU A 71 1.14 -8.28 -2.83
CA LEU A 71 1.32 -9.70 -3.11
C LEU A 71 2.77 -10.00 -3.53
N VAL A 72 3.35 -9.17 -4.40
CA VAL A 72 4.76 -9.29 -4.83
C VAL A 72 5.71 -9.10 -3.64
N LEU A 73 5.45 -8.15 -2.76
CA LEU A 73 6.25 -7.91 -1.55
C LEU A 73 6.15 -9.08 -0.58
N ALA A 74 4.95 -9.60 -0.33
CA ALA A 74 4.74 -10.79 0.49
C ALA A 74 5.51 -11.99 -0.08
N PHE A 75 5.42 -12.20 -1.39
CA PHE A 75 6.16 -13.26 -2.07
C PHE A 75 7.69 -13.07 -1.98
N ASN A 76 8.20 -11.85 -2.19
CA ASN A 76 9.62 -11.53 -2.00
C ASN A 76 10.09 -11.86 -0.58
N ARG A 77 9.33 -11.49 0.46
CA ARG A 77 9.66 -11.82 1.86
C ARG A 77 9.61 -13.32 2.14
N CYS A 78 8.63 -14.01 1.59
CA CYS A 78 8.52 -15.47 1.67
C CYS A 78 9.77 -16.15 1.12
N LEU A 79 10.26 -15.71 -0.04
CA LEU A 79 11.45 -16.28 -0.64
C LEU A 79 12.74 -15.89 0.08
N GLU A 80 12.89 -14.64 0.53
CA GLU A 80 14.06 -14.21 1.30
C GLU A 80 14.28 -15.08 2.53
N ILE A 81 13.18 -15.46 3.19
CA ILE A 81 13.20 -16.31 4.36
C ILE A 81 13.31 -17.78 3.93
N GLY A 82 12.42 -18.27 3.07
CA GLY A 82 12.26 -19.68 2.71
C GLY A 82 13.39 -20.24 1.84
N SER A 83 13.74 -19.54 0.76
CA SER A 83 14.74 -19.94 -0.23
C SER A 83 15.51 -18.70 -0.74
N PRO A 84 16.58 -18.28 -0.03
CA PRO A 84 17.35 -17.09 -0.38
C PRO A 84 17.89 -17.13 -1.81
N SER A 85 18.28 -18.31 -2.31
CA SER A 85 18.76 -18.50 -3.69
C SER A 85 17.69 -18.15 -4.72
N LEU A 86 16.43 -18.57 -4.49
CA LEU A 86 15.32 -18.26 -5.38
C LEU A 86 14.93 -16.78 -5.28
N SER A 87 14.96 -16.19 -4.08
CA SER A 87 14.77 -14.75 -3.90
C SER A 87 15.80 -13.95 -4.70
N HIS A 88 17.08 -14.32 -4.60
CA HIS A 88 18.14 -13.70 -5.36
C HIS A 88 17.93 -13.89 -6.87
N LEU A 89 17.49 -15.08 -7.32
CA LEU A 89 17.20 -15.31 -8.73
C LEU A 89 16.06 -14.42 -9.24
N LEU A 90 14.98 -14.24 -8.49
CA LEU A 90 13.78 -13.54 -8.97
C LEU A 90 13.80 -12.03 -8.73
N PHE A 91 14.43 -11.57 -7.65
CA PHE A 91 14.32 -10.19 -7.17
C PHE A 91 15.64 -9.40 -7.19
N SER A 92 16.79 -10.03 -7.44
CA SER A 92 18.08 -9.30 -7.39
C SER A 92 18.23 -8.22 -8.47
N GLY A 93 18.89 -7.12 -8.08
CA GLY A 93 19.33 -6.08 -9.00
C GLY A 93 18.19 -5.44 -9.79
N ARG A 94 18.21 -5.60 -11.13
CA ARG A 94 17.21 -5.04 -12.05
C ARG A 94 15.97 -5.93 -12.20
N ARG A 95 15.97 -7.17 -11.71
CA ARG A 95 14.86 -8.12 -11.92
C ARG A 95 13.59 -7.72 -11.17
N VAL A 96 13.71 -7.12 -10.00
CA VAL A 96 12.57 -6.51 -9.29
C VAL A 96 11.88 -5.40 -10.09
N SER A 97 12.59 -4.69 -10.98
CA SER A 97 11.97 -3.70 -11.86
C SER A 97 11.00 -4.35 -12.86
N ILE A 98 11.20 -5.62 -13.23
CA ILE A 98 10.28 -6.37 -14.09
C ILE A 98 8.96 -6.61 -13.34
N TRP A 99 9.02 -6.98 -12.06
CA TRP A 99 7.84 -7.14 -11.22
C TRP A 99 7.07 -5.82 -11.05
N LEU A 100 7.78 -4.71 -10.80
CA LEU A 100 7.17 -3.38 -10.70
C LEU A 100 6.52 -2.95 -12.01
N PHE A 101 7.16 -3.25 -13.15
CA PHE A 101 6.59 -3.01 -14.46
C PHE A 101 5.33 -3.85 -14.69
N GLY A 102 5.33 -5.12 -14.25
CA GLY A 102 4.14 -5.97 -14.26
C GLY A 102 2.98 -5.39 -13.45
N CYS A 103 3.25 -4.90 -12.23
CA CYS A 103 2.24 -4.23 -11.39
C CYS A 103 1.67 -2.99 -12.11
N SER A 104 2.55 -2.19 -12.73
CA SER A 104 2.16 -0.97 -13.47
C SER A 104 1.34 -1.30 -14.72
N LEU A 105 1.71 -2.34 -15.46
CA LEU A 105 0.96 -2.80 -16.64
C LEU A 105 -0.43 -3.31 -16.27
N TYR A 106 -0.56 -4.04 -15.17
CA TYR A 106 -1.86 -4.49 -14.69
C TYR A 106 -2.75 -3.33 -14.26
N ALA A 107 -2.19 -2.34 -13.55
CA ALA A 107 -2.89 -1.09 -13.24
C ALA A 107 -3.28 -0.28 -14.49
N LEU A 108 -2.44 -0.29 -15.54
CA LEU A 108 -2.75 0.33 -16.82
C LEU A 108 -3.87 -0.41 -17.55
N TYR A 109 -3.89 -1.74 -17.52
CA TYR A 109 -5.03 -2.51 -18.05
C TYR A 109 -6.33 -2.09 -17.36
N TRP A 110 -6.30 -1.94 -16.04
CA TRP A 110 -7.40 -1.37 -15.28
C TRP A 110 -7.79 0.04 -15.73
N ALA A 111 -6.81 0.91 -15.98
CA ALA A 111 -7.07 2.27 -16.39
C ALA A 111 -7.81 2.36 -17.74
N LEU A 112 -7.52 1.42 -18.64
CA LEU A 112 -7.98 1.46 -20.03
C LEU A 112 -9.27 0.68 -20.27
N PHE A 113 -9.49 -0.42 -19.54
CA PHE A 113 -10.53 -1.39 -19.88
C PHE A 113 -11.58 -1.61 -18.79
N LEU A 114 -11.36 -1.11 -17.57
CA LEU A 114 -12.28 -1.36 -16.45
C LEU A 114 -13.14 -0.14 -16.14
N LYS A 115 -14.31 -0.41 -15.55
CA LYS A 115 -15.24 0.63 -15.10
C LYS A 115 -14.63 1.34 -13.89
N PRO A 116 -14.50 2.68 -13.91
CA PRO A 116 -13.92 3.42 -12.81
C PRO A 116 -14.89 3.53 -11.63
N ALA A 117 -14.33 3.76 -10.44
CA ALA A 117 -15.12 4.23 -9.31
C ALA A 117 -15.60 5.67 -9.55
N VAL A 118 -16.77 6.00 -9.02
CA VAL A 118 -17.45 7.29 -9.19
C VAL A 118 -17.76 7.87 -7.82
N TYR A 119 -17.46 9.15 -7.65
CA TYR A 119 -17.70 9.85 -6.40
C TYR A 119 -19.15 10.31 -6.24
N SER A 120 -19.67 10.20 -5.02
CA SER A 120 -20.93 10.81 -4.63
C SER A 120 -20.83 11.49 -3.27
N SER A 121 -20.99 12.82 -3.24
CA SER A 121 -21.07 13.59 -1.99
C SER A 121 -22.32 13.28 -1.17
N LEU A 122 -23.30 12.56 -1.72
CA LEU A 122 -24.47 12.10 -0.95
C LEU A 122 -24.04 11.18 0.19
N TYR A 123 -23.04 10.33 -0.08
CA TYR A 123 -22.51 9.36 0.88
C TYR A 123 -21.07 9.62 1.29
N PHE A 124 -20.45 10.68 0.75
CA PHE A 124 -19.06 11.05 0.98
C PHE A 124 -18.06 9.95 0.53
N GLY A 125 -18.43 9.16 -0.49
CA GLY A 125 -17.68 7.95 -0.87
C GLY A 125 -17.61 7.67 -2.37
N TRP A 126 -16.81 6.67 -2.71
CA TRP A 126 -16.57 6.19 -4.07
C TRP A 126 -17.29 4.86 -4.33
N PHE A 127 -17.95 4.75 -5.47
CA PHE A 127 -18.79 3.60 -5.82
C PHE A 127 -18.55 3.16 -7.26
N PHE A 128 -18.62 1.86 -7.54
CA PHE A 128 -18.64 1.40 -8.93
C PHE A 128 -20.00 1.64 -9.60
N TYR A 129 -21.08 1.64 -8.83
CA TYR A 129 -22.42 1.97 -9.30
C TYR A 129 -22.64 3.50 -9.32
N PRO A 130 -22.86 4.13 -10.49
CA PRO A 130 -22.93 5.59 -10.60
C PRO A 130 -24.26 6.18 -10.09
N PHE A 131 -25.29 5.36 -9.88
CA PHE A 131 -26.61 5.81 -9.43
C PHE A 131 -26.87 5.54 -7.93
N SER A 132 -25.81 5.30 -7.14
CA SER A 132 -25.91 5.07 -5.70
C SER A 132 -26.73 6.17 -5.03
N GLY A 133 -27.79 5.78 -4.33
CA GLY A 133 -28.74 6.68 -3.65
C GLY A 133 -29.86 7.26 -4.51
N TYR A 134 -29.91 6.92 -5.79
CA TYR A 134 -30.99 7.33 -6.70
C TYR A 134 -31.81 6.14 -7.22
N ARG A 135 -31.16 5.01 -7.51
CA ARG A 135 -31.79 3.78 -8.01
C ARG A 135 -31.13 2.56 -7.39
N SER A 136 -31.88 1.46 -7.28
CA SER A 136 -31.34 0.20 -6.81
C SER A 136 -30.61 -0.56 -7.93
N ASP A 137 -29.47 -1.16 -7.60
CA ASP A 137 -28.67 -1.92 -8.56
C ASP A 137 -29.16 -3.37 -8.70
N ASN A 138 -30.40 -3.55 -9.18
CA ASN A 138 -31.04 -4.87 -9.28
C ASN A 138 -30.38 -5.81 -10.30
N ARG A 139 -29.53 -5.29 -11.19
CA ARG A 139 -28.93 -6.04 -12.30
C ARG A 139 -27.42 -6.19 -12.20
N HIS A 140 -26.79 -5.56 -11.21
CA HIS A 140 -25.35 -5.55 -11.00
C HIS A 140 -24.57 -5.18 -12.28
N GLU A 141 -25.13 -4.27 -13.08
CA GLU A 141 -24.59 -3.92 -14.41
C GLU A 141 -23.25 -3.20 -14.28
N PHE A 142 -22.95 -2.59 -13.13
CA PHE A 142 -21.73 -1.86 -12.86
C PHE A 142 -20.79 -2.59 -11.89
N GLU A 143 -21.11 -3.83 -11.52
CA GLU A 143 -20.24 -4.70 -10.73
C GLU A 143 -18.88 -4.84 -11.41
N ASN A 144 -17.81 -4.66 -10.63
CA ASN A 144 -16.45 -4.87 -11.09
C ASN A 144 -15.93 -6.22 -10.58
N ARG A 145 -16.27 -7.30 -11.31
CA ARG A 145 -15.87 -8.67 -10.95
C ARG A 145 -14.36 -8.86 -10.82
N LEU A 146 -13.57 -8.14 -11.62
CA LEU A 146 -12.11 -8.23 -11.51
C LEU A 146 -11.61 -7.61 -10.21
N GLN A 147 -12.27 -6.57 -9.68
CA GLN A 147 -11.95 -6.02 -8.36
C GLN A 147 -12.21 -7.07 -7.29
N ILE A 148 -13.38 -7.71 -7.35
CA ILE A 148 -13.79 -8.73 -6.38
C ILE A 148 -12.76 -9.86 -6.36
N VAL A 149 -12.36 -10.36 -7.54
CA VAL A 149 -11.32 -11.39 -7.65
C VAL A 149 -9.99 -10.92 -7.09
N GLN A 150 -9.57 -9.68 -7.39
CA GLN A 150 -8.33 -9.10 -6.87
C GLN A 150 -8.36 -9.02 -5.34
N ASP A 151 -9.42 -8.48 -4.76
CA ASP A 151 -9.52 -8.27 -3.31
C ASP A 151 -9.61 -9.61 -2.57
N ILE A 152 -10.31 -10.61 -3.13
CA ILE A 152 -10.32 -11.98 -2.60
C ILE A 152 -8.91 -12.60 -2.67
N ALA A 153 -8.20 -12.44 -3.79
CA ALA A 153 -6.85 -12.95 -3.95
C ALA A 153 -5.91 -12.33 -2.90
N VAL A 154 -5.97 -11.01 -2.69
CA VAL A 154 -5.19 -10.31 -1.68
C VAL A 154 -5.55 -10.81 -0.27
N ALA A 155 -6.84 -10.93 0.03
CA ALA A 155 -7.32 -11.38 1.33
C ALA A 155 -6.95 -12.83 1.66
N PHE A 156 -6.79 -13.67 0.64
CA PHE A 156 -6.35 -15.05 0.83
C PHE A 156 -4.83 -15.19 0.85
N PHE A 157 -4.14 -14.71 -0.18
CA PHE A 157 -2.72 -14.97 -0.38
C PHE A 157 -1.83 -14.20 0.59
N CYS A 158 -2.15 -12.94 0.95
CA CYS A 158 -1.33 -12.19 1.91
C CYS A 158 -1.27 -12.91 3.26
N PRO A 159 -2.38 -13.17 3.97
CA PRO A 159 -2.34 -13.89 5.25
C PRO A 159 -1.71 -15.28 5.13
N PHE A 160 -2.00 -16.01 4.05
CA PHE A 160 -1.43 -17.34 3.82
C PHE A 160 0.10 -17.32 3.72
N ILE A 161 0.66 -16.40 2.94
CA ILE A 161 2.11 -16.23 2.82
C ILE A 161 2.74 -15.86 4.16
N TYR A 162 2.11 -14.96 4.93
CA TYR A 162 2.62 -14.56 6.24
C TYR A 162 2.47 -15.65 7.29
N LEU A 163 1.45 -16.50 7.22
CA LEU A 163 1.33 -17.68 8.07
C LEU A 163 2.48 -18.66 7.84
N ILE A 164 2.85 -18.92 6.58
CA ILE A 164 4.03 -19.75 6.24
C ILE A 164 5.29 -19.14 6.87
N LEU A 165 5.46 -17.82 6.77
CA LEU A 165 6.59 -17.12 7.38
C LEU A 165 6.62 -17.26 8.91
N ALA A 166 5.47 -17.12 9.57
CA ALA A 166 5.35 -17.27 11.02
C ALA A 166 5.69 -18.70 11.47
N ILE A 167 5.18 -19.72 10.76
CA ILE A 167 5.48 -21.12 11.04
C ILE A 167 6.98 -21.38 10.88
N LYS A 168 7.59 -20.90 9.79
CA LYS A 168 9.03 -21.10 9.56
C LYS A 168 9.86 -20.44 10.66
N LEU A 169 9.54 -19.20 11.01
CA LEU A 169 10.20 -18.47 12.09
C LEU A 169 10.11 -19.22 13.42
N PHE A 170 8.92 -19.75 13.74
CA PHE A 170 8.70 -20.55 14.95
C PHE A 170 9.55 -21.83 14.96
N VAL A 171 9.61 -22.55 13.83
CA VAL A 171 10.44 -23.74 13.69
C VAL A 171 11.93 -23.42 13.83
N ASP A 172 12.40 -22.34 13.21
CA ASP A 172 13.82 -21.94 13.27
C ASP A 172 14.24 -21.52 14.70
N ILE A 173 13.37 -20.79 15.42
CA ILE A 173 13.60 -20.45 16.84
C ILE A 173 13.70 -21.72 17.69
N ARG A 174 12.78 -22.68 17.48
CA ARG A 174 12.73 -23.93 18.26
C ARG A 174 13.95 -24.83 18.00
N LYS A 175 14.49 -24.81 16.79
CA LYS A 175 15.65 -25.64 16.41
C LYS A 175 17.00 -25.04 16.80
N ASN A 176 17.15 -23.71 16.73
CA ASN A 176 18.49 -23.08 16.71
C ASN A 176 18.83 -22.16 17.90
N GLY A 177 17.92 -21.93 18.86
CA GLY A 177 18.24 -21.21 20.11
C GLY A 177 18.67 -19.72 19.98
N ALA A 178 19.38 -19.18 20.98
CA ALA A 178 19.57 -17.74 21.27
C ALA A 178 20.23 -16.88 20.17
N VAL A 179 21.00 -17.47 19.25
CA VAL A 179 21.60 -16.79 18.07
C VAL A 179 20.52 -16.27 17.11
N VAL A 180 19.32 -16.85 17.16
CA VAL A 180 18.16 -16.45 16.38
C VAL A 180 17.45 -15.21 16.94
N SER A 181 17.79 -14.71 18.14
CA SER A 181 16.97 -13.70 18.84
C SER A 181 16.93 -12.30 18.20
N GLU A 182 18.03 -11.80 17.63
CA GLU A 182 18.02 -10.49 16.95
C GLU A 182 17.41 -10.56 15.53
N LEU A 183 17.74 -11.62 14.79
CA LEU A 183 17.14 -11.91 13.47
C LEU A 183 15.63 -12.14 13.60
N SER A 184 15.19 -12.88 14.62
CA SER A 184 13.78 -13.09 14.91
C SER A 184 13.10 -11.81 15.36
N ALA A 185 13.72 -10.97 16.18
CA ALA A 185 13.12 -9.69 16.56
C ALA A 185 12.89 -8.76 15.35
N MET A 186 13.79 -8.75 14.36
CA MET A 186 13.62 -8.01 13.11
C MET A 186 12.50 -8.61 12.25
N GLN A 187 12.46 -9.94 12.14
CA GLN A 187 11.44 -10.66 11.39
C GLN A 187 10.05 -10.53 12.04
N THR A 188 9.94 -10.60 13.36
CA THR A 188 8.70 -10.40 14.13
C THR A 188 8.17 -8.98 13.91
N LYS A 189 9.02 -7.95 13.94
CA LYS A 189 8.57 -6.58 13.64
C LYS A 189 8.05 -6.46 12.22
N THR A 190 8.75 -7.05 11.26
CA THR A 190 8.31 -7.05 9.85
C THR A 190 6.99 -7.80 9.70
N PHE A 191 6.80 -8.92 10.40
CA PHE A 191 5.55 -9.67 10.43
C PHE A 191 4.40 -8.83 11.01
N VAL A 192 4.60 -8.20 12.16
CA VAL A 192 3.60 -7.31 12.79
C VAL A 192 3.24 -6.15 11.87
N GLN A 193 4.22 -5.52 11.22
CA GLN A 193 3.98 -4.44 10.26
C GLN A 193 3.04 -4.90 9.15
N VAL A 194 3.36 -6.03 8.49
CA VAL A 194 2.56 -6.45 7.36
C VAL A 194 1.21 -7.04 7.78
N PHE A 195 1.13 -7.71 8.94
CA PHE A 195 -0.15 -8.15 9.50
C PHE A 195 -1.13 -6.98 9.69
N LEU A 196 -0.67 -5.88 10.29
CA LEU A 196 -1.50 -4.68 10.49
C LEU A 196 -1.95 -4.05 9.16
N ILE A 197 -1.04 -3.95 8.18
CA ILE A 197 -1.35 -3.40 6.85
C ILE A 197 -2.34 -4.30 6.09
N SER A 198 -2.14 -5.61 6.18
CA SER A 198 -3.00 -6.60 5.51
C SER A 198 -4.40 -6.60 6.13
N LEU A 199 -4.52 -6.43 7.44
CA LEU A 199 -5.81 -6.36 8.13
C LEU A 199 -6.64 -5.17 7.63
N THR A 200 -6.03 -3.99 7.44
CA THR A 200 -6.73 -2.81 6.91
C THR A 200 -7.11 -2.98 5.44
N ASN A 201 -6.26 -3.62 4.62
CA ASN A 201 -6.57 -3.93 3.22
C ASN A 201 -7.73 -4.92 3.10
N ILE A 202 -7.74 -5.99 3.92
CA ILE A 202 -8.81 -6.98 3.94
C ILE A 202 -10.13 -6.36 4.37
N LEU A 203 -10.12 -5.54 5.42
CA LEU A 203 -11.32 -4.85 5.88
C LEU A 203 -11.89 -3.96 4.76
N THR A 204 -11.04 -3.17 4.12
CA THR A 204 -11.44 -2.28 3.01
C THR A 204 -11.99 -3.06 1.83
N GLY A 205 -11.27 -4.05 1.32
CA GLY A 205 -11.71 -4.87 0.19
C GLY A 205 -13.02 -5.59 0.49
N THR A 206 -13.17 -6.14 1.69
CA THR A 206 -14.41 -6.83 2.10
C THR A 206 -15.61 -5.89 2.12
N LEU A 207 -15.46 -4.68 2.69
CA LEU A 207 -16.53 -3.69 2.72
C LEU A 207 -16.90 -3.21 1.31
N TYR A 208 -15.93 -3.01 0.42
CA TYR A 208 -16.17 -2.61 -0.96
C TYR A 208 -16.80 -3.72 -1.81
N VAL A 209 -16.45 -4.98 -1.59
CA VAL A 209 -17.14 -6.13 -2.20
C VAL A 209 -18.59 -6.18 -1.71
N PHE A 210 -18.82 -6.01 -0.40
CA PHE A 210 -20.16 -5.96 0.18
C PHE A 210 -21.02 -4.84 -0.41
N MET A 211 -20.44 -3.63 -0.58
CA MET A 211 -21.10 -2.46 -1.19
C MET A 211 -21.45 -2.62 -2.67
N GLN A 212 -20.89 -3.61 -3.38
CA GLN A 212 -21.26 -3.91 -4.77
C GLN A 212 -22.44 -4.86 -4.90
N TRP A 213 -22.69 -5.69 -3.88
CA TRP A 213 -23.79 -6.66 -3.90
C TRP A 213 -25.02 -6.19 -3.15
N TYR A 214 -24.84 -5.33 -2.16
CA TYR A 214 -25.93 -4.89 -1.30
C TYR A 214 -26.02 -3.37 -1.29
N GLU A 215 -27.24 -2.86 -1.16
CA GLU A 215 -27.43 -1.49 -0.72
C GLU A 215 -27.01 -1.39 0.74
N VAL A 216 -26.17 -0.41 1.05
CA VAL A 216 -25.51 -0.29 2.35
C VAL A 216 -25.85 1.05 2.98
N ASP A 217 -26.13 1.03 4.27
CA ASP A 217 -26.36 2.23 5.05
C ASP A 217 -25.11 3.11 5.16
N GLN A 218 -25.31 4.42 5.39
CA GLN A 218 -24.26 5.43 5.50
C GLN A 218 -23.12 5.06 6.47
N TRP A 219 -23.43 4.40 7.60
CA TRP A 219 -22.41 4.07 8.60
C TRP A 219 -21.37 3.08 8.06
N ALA A 220 -21.80 2.10 7.27
CA ALA A 220 -20.91 1.08 6.71
C ALA A 220 -20.13 1.64 5.52
N ILE A 221 -20.74 2.52 4.72
CA ILE A 221 -20.02 3.29 3.69
C ILE A 221 -18.92 4.14 4.34
N THR A 222 -19.25 4.86 5.42
CA THR A 222 -18.29 5.69 6.14
C THR A 222 -17.14 4.85 6.71
N LEU A 223 -17.44 3.65 7.22
CA LEU A 223 -16.43 2.71 7.69
C LEU A 223 -15.52 2.23 6.55
N ALA A 224 -16.07 1.98 5.35
CA ALA A 224 -15.32 1.56 4.18
C ALA A 224 -14.36 2.66 3.69
N GLU A 225 -14.84 3.90 3.58
CA GLU A 225 -14.01 5.05 3.22
C GLU A 225 -12.93 5.32 4.28
N PHE A 226 -13.29 5.21 5.56
CA PHE A 226 -12.35 5.38 6.66
C PHE A 226 -11.28 4.29 6.64
N SER A 227 -11.64 3.01 6.47
CA SER A 227 -10.68 1.91 6.39
C SER A 227 -9.78 2.07 5.17
N TRP A 228 -10.34 2.51 4.04
CA TRP A 228 -9.58 2.74 2.81
C TRP A 228 -8.54 3.84 2.96
N PHE A 229 -8.93 4.98 3.53
CA PHE A 229 -7.99 6.07 3.81
C PHE A 229 -6.84 5.60 4.73
N HIS A 230 -7.17 4.82 5.76
CA HIS A 230 -6.18 4.32 6.72
C HIS A 230 -5.30 3.21 6.16
N ALA A 231 -5.81 2.41 5.22
CA ALA A 231 -5.03 1.39 4.52
C ALA A 231 -3.79 1.99 3.84
N HIS A 232 -3.90 3.22 3.30
CA HIS A 232 -2.79 3.94 2.67
C HIS A 232 -2.08 4.92 3.62
N GLY A 233 -2.78 5.44 4.65
CA GLY A 233 -2.24 6.42 5.60
C GLY A 233 -1.41 5.82 6.74
N LEU A 234 -1.74 4.61 7.20
CA LEU A 234 -1.07 3.96 8.32
C LEU A 234 0.31 3.33 8.00
N PRO A 235 0.58 2.74 6.82
CA PRO A 235 1.85 2.08 6.55
C PRO A 235 3.09 2.94 6.86
N PRO A 236 3.18 4.23 6.46
CA PRO A 236 4.33 5.07 6.84
C PRO A 236 4.48 5.26 8.35
N VAL A 237 3.38 5.42 9.09
CA VAL A 237 3.38 5.55 10.56
C VAL A 237 3.87 4.26 11.20
N ILE A 238 3.38 3.11 10.73
CA ILE A 238 3.78 1.76 11.16
C ILE A 238 5.28 1.54 10.90
N TYR A 239 5.79 1.93 9.72
CA TYR A 239 7.21 1.82 9.40
C TYR A 239 8.07 2.71 10.30
N LEU A 240 7.68 3.96 10.54
CA LEU A 240 8.40 4.86 11.44
C LEU A 240 8.39 4.35 12.90
N ALA A 241 7.29 3.78 13.36
CA ALA A 241 7.13 3.25 14.72
C ALA A 241 7.91 1.95 14.96
N LEU A 242 8.01 1.06 13.96
CA LEU A 242 8.56 -0.28 14.15
C LEU A 242 9.92 -0.52 13.48
N ASN A 243 10.33 0.30 12.50
CA ASN A 243 11.60 0.15 11.78
C ASN A 243 12.62 1.24 12.15
N LYS A 244 13.64 0.85 12.95
CA LYS A 244 14.71 1.76 13.41
C LYS A 244 15.53 2.34 12.25
N THR A 245 15.80 1.55 11.21
CA THR A 245 16.59 1.98 10.04
C THR A 245 15.86 3.05 9.25
N ILE A 246 14.58 2.80 8.92
CA ILE A 246 13.74 3.79 8.23
C ILE A 246 13.63 5.08 9.05
N ARG A 247 13.40 4.97 10.38
CA ARG A 247 13.33 6.14 11.27
C ARG A 247 14.62 6.95 11.27
N HIS A 248 15.77 6.28 11.32
CA HIS A 248 17.07 6.94 11.27
C HIS A 248 17.27 7.68 9.94
N ASP A 249 16.95 7.03 8.82
CA ASP A 249 17.09 7.62 7.49
C ASP A 249 16.15 8.81 7.28
N CYS A 250 14.91 8.73 7.75
CA CYS A 250 13.97 9.85 7.75
C CYS A 250 14.46 11.01 8.62
N ARG A 251 15.05 10.73 9.80
CA ARG A 251 15.64 11.76 10.67
C ARG A 251 16.81 12.45 9.97
N LEU A 252 17.69 11.70 9.30
CA LEU A 252 18.77 12.28 8.51
C LEU A 252 18.25 13.15 7.36
N LEU A 253 17.20 12.71 6.68
CA LEU A 253 16.54 13.48 5.62
C LEU A 253 16.02 14.81 6.16
N TYR A 254 15.28 14.77 7.27
CA TYR A 254 14.76 15.95 7.96
C TYR A 254 15.88 16.92 8.35
N LEU A 255 16.94 16.42 9.00
CA LEU A 255 18.08 17.24 9.39
C LEU A 255 18.75 17.88 8.17
N LYS A 256 18.88 17.15 7.06
CA LYS A 256 19.51 17.69 5.86
C LYS A 256 18.68 18.78 5.18
N VAL A 257 17.35 18.65 5.18
CA VAL A 257 16.42 19.61 4.58
C VAL A 257 16.28 20.86 5.45
N PHE A 258 16.05 20.69 6.74
CA PHE A 258 15.66 21.81 7.63
C PHE A 258 16.78 22.29 8.55
N LYS A 259 17.85 21.51 8.74
CA LYS A 259 18.97 21.83 9.65
C LYS A 259 20.31 21.48 9.00
N ARG A 260 20.53 21.95 7.77
CA ARG A 260 21.70 21.60 6.93
C ARG A 260 23.04 21.76 7.66
N ASN A 261 23.15 22.77 8.54
CA ASN A 261 24.33 23.04 9.37
C ASN A 261 24.66 21.91 10.36
N ARG A 262 23.72 21.00 10.63
CA ARG A 262 23.90 19.83 11.50
C ARG A 262 24.31 18.59 10.74
N THR A 263 24.56 18.67 9.44
CA THR A 263 24.93 17.53 8.61
C THR A 263 26.18 17.83 7.80
N SER A 264 27.22 17.02 7.93
CA SER A 264 28.38 17.04 7.03
C SER A 264 28.43 15.76 6.19
N SER A 265 29.18 15.78 5.09
CA SER A 265 29.45 14.56 4.32
C SER A 265 30.93 14.22 4.45
N SER A 266 31.22 13.02 4.94
CA SER A 266 32.58 12.47 4.97
C SER A 266 32.57 11.12 4.26
N GLY A 267 33.42 10.94 3.25
CA GLY A 267 33.50 9.69 2.48
C GLY A 267 32.20 9.24 1.81
N GLY A 268 31.30 10.17 1.45
CA GLY A 268 29.99 9.85 0.86
C GLY A 268 28.90 9.43 1.87
N VAL A 269 29.23 9.37 3.17
CA VAL A 269 28.29 9.12 4.27
C VAL A 269 27.87 10.46 4.88
N THR A 270 26.59 10.61 5.23
CA THR A 270 26.07 11.81 5.91
C THR A 270 26.23 11.64 7.42
N VAL A 271 26.99 12.54 8.05
CA VAL A 271 27.30 12.51 9.50
C VAL A 271 26.56 13.65 10.19
N VAL A 272 25.90 13.35 11.31
CA VAL A 272 25.23 14.37 12.13
C VAL A 272 26.27 15.05 13.02
N GLN A 273 26.41 16.36 12.89
CA GLN A 273 27.28 17.14 13.78
C GLN A 273 26.63 17.30 15.16
N PRO A 274 27.44 17.29 16.24
CA PRO A 274 26.97 17.63 17.58
C PRO A 274 26.29 19.01 17.55
N ALA A 275 25.24 19.20 18.35
CA ALA A 275 24.71 20.54 18.52
C ALA A 275 25.79 21.40 19.18
N LEU A 276 26.12 22.54 18.57
CA LEU A 276 26.87 23.59 19.26
C LEU A 276 25.96 24.04 20.40
N THR A 277 26.31 23.62 21.62
CA THR A 277 25.71 24.08 22.88
C THR A 277 26.15 25.49 23.17
#